data_AF-A0A1V6TWE6-F1
#
_entry.id   AF-A0A1V6TWE6-F1
#
_cell.length_a   1.000
_cell.length_b   1.000
_cell.length_c   1.000
_cell.angle_alpha   90.00
_cell.angle_beta   90.00
_cell.angle_gamma   90.00
#
_symmetry.space_group_name_H-M   'P 1'
#
loop_
_entity.id
_entity.type
_entity.pdbx_description
1 polymer ?
#
loop_
_entity_poly.entity_id
_entity_poly.type
_entity_poly.pdbx_seq_one_letter_code
_entity_poly.pdbx_strand_id
1 'polypeptide(L)'
;MAPAKGGSAFIVITEDPQQDRGKRLSEVRSHLAKERHRSRRGKDNLAMHENGDQAFMMQEHALSLMPKEILVRHKSPPLASSAIGYRRMQKFMHEYVLYGHQVHPFFSHVINAAVSHTALMSTKILNASAWDDLSTEGQISDLTLQQHVITRKLLGQVLEDVELACSEPTLAALVATLLFDMVNDQRDIFIYDLKVMHHLMNMRGGIDNMGFEGHVKSSLLVIEQLQKIVEIPPHPSFSALLSPNTNLDIPPSASIDVALLTLGMEPASSSECNMIKRMIPVLSSFYEEVLLSTQEAHYRAGLGLECRLAVQRTTSLFDLPLFNDQIQNDDNRIPALLQATMIMQRSHHATSDAEIAGLADAIAYLKDLLQATDLDNCWSPLSGALIWCLSIGARRSFPGPVRKWFVMQVARVSCAIAMNRPDAVVRCLRVVRRGLEGADFCRRRDLLSTQQ
;
A
#
# COMPACT_ATOMS: atom_id res chain seq x y z
N MET A 1 -16.82 46.86 5.83
CA MET A 1 -15.74 46.22 5.06
C MET A 1 -15.03 45.26 6.00
N ALA A 2 -15.24 43.94 5.82
CA ALA A 2 -14.54 42.93 6.60
C ALA A 2 -13.11 42.75 6.05
N PRO A 3 -12.09 42.52 6.89
CA PRO A 3 -10.73 42.34 6.43
C PRO A 3 -10.60 41.02 5.66
N ALA A 4 -9.86 41.04 4.55
CA ALA A 4 -9.54 39.86 3.77
C ALA A 4 -8.77 38.85 4.65
N LYS A 5 -9.34 37.64 4.82
CA LYS A 5 -8.66 36.50 5.45
C LYS A 5 -7.34 36.27 4.70
N GLY A 6 -6.22 36.36 5.41
CA GLY A 6 -4.88 36.13 4.86
C GLY A 6 -4.80 34.73 4.24
N GLY A 7 -4.33 34.65 3.00
CA GLY A 7 -4.09 33.38 2.33
C GLY A 7 -3.02 32.59 3.07
N SER A 8 -3.31 31.34 3.43
CA SER A 8 -2.32 30.43 3.99
C SER A 8 -1.27 30.13 2.92
N ALA A 9 -0.04 30.60 3.15
CA ALA A 9 1.09 30.20 2.32
C ALA A 9 1.47 28.75 2.62
N PHE A 10 1.82 27.99 1.57
CA PHE A 10 2.33 26.62 1.69
C PHE A 10 3.69 26.61 2.41
N ILE A 11 3.80 25.88 3.51
CA ILE A 11 5.06 25.63 4.23
C ILE A 11 5.42 24.16 4.03
N VAL A 12 6.56 23.91 3.37
CA VAL A 12 7.14 22.58 3.19
C VAL A 12 8.38 22.48 4.07
N ILE A 13 8.49 21.36 4.80
CA ILE A 13 9.72 20.78 5.36
C ILE A 13 10.98 20.90 4.50
N THR A 14 11.79 21.94 4.56
CA THR A 14 13.05 22.00 3.80
C THR A 14 14.32 22.01 4.63
N GLU A 15 14.29 21.77 5.94
CA GLU A 15 15.51 21.77 6.77
C GLU A 15 15.91 20.36 7.22
N ASP A 16 17.22 20.12 7.33
CA ASP A 16 17.76 18.91 7.98
C ASP A 16 17.48 18.96 9.50
N PRO A 17 17.17 17.82 10.15
CA PRO A 17 16.96 17.78 11.58
C PRO A 17 18.21 18.30 12.31
N GLN A 18 17.99 19.30 13.16
CA GLN A 18 19.01 20.09 13.86
C GLN A 18 20.22 19.25 14.30
N GLN A 19 21.35 19.48 13.63
CA GLN A 19 22.67 19.04 14.06
C GLN A 19 23.13 19.85 15.28
N ASP A 20 22.53 19.64 16.44
CA ASP A 20 23.15 20.13 17.67
C ASP A 20 22.72 19.32 18.90
N ARG A 21 23.26 18.09 19.00
CA ARG A 21 23.56 17.35 20.24
C ARG A 21 24.19 16.01 19.88
N GLY A 22 25.48 16.03 19.55
CA GLY A 22 26.18 14.78 19.23
C GLY A 22 27.63 14.90 18.79
N LYS A 23 28.38 15.90 19.29
CA LYS A 23 29.85 15.85 19.24
C LYS A 23 30.33 14.61 20.00
N ARG A 24 30.53 13.48 19.31
CA ARG A 24 31.44 12.37 19.68
C ARG A 24 31.51 11.19 18.69
N LEU A 25 30.73 11.15 17.61
CA LEU A 25 30.76 10.03 16.64
C LEU A 25 31.39 10.35 15.27
N SER A 26 31.82 11.59 15.02
CA SER A 26 32.37 12.02 13.72
C SER A 26 33.85 11.67 13.52
N GLU A 27 34.61 11.43 14.59
CA GLU A 27 36.06 11.15 14.48
C GLU A 27 36.36 9.70 14.08
N VAL A 28 35.46 8.75 14.36
CA VAL A 28 35.65 7.34 13.99
C VAL A 28 35.25 7.04 12.54
N ARG A 29 34.32 7.82 11.96
CA ARG A 29 33.84 7.61 10.57
C ARG A 29 34.74 8.26 9.50
N SER A 30 35.54 9.26 9.87
CA SER A 30 36.45 9.98 8.95
C SER A 30 37.64 9.13 8.50
N HIS A 31 38.09 8.19 9.34
CA HIS A 31 39.24 7.33 9.00
C HIS A 31 38.90 6.19 8.05
N LEU A 32 37.68 5.61 8.15
CA LEU A 32 37.21 4.52 7.27
C LEU A 32 36.75 5.00 5.88
N ALA A 33 36.35 6.26 5.74
CA ALA A 33 35.92 6.84 4.47
C ALA A 33 37.10 7.23 3.55
N LYS A 34 38.28 7.53 4.12
CA LYS A 34 39.47 7.90 3.33
C LYS A 34 40.15 6.71 2.63
N GLU A 35 39.96 5.49 3.12
CA GLU A 35 40.51 4.28 2.48
C GLU A 35 39.67 3.80 1.28
N ARG A 36 38.34 3.98 1.30
CA ARG A 36 37.47 3.56 0.18
C ARG A 36 37.52 4.49 -1.03
N HIS A 37 37.88 5.77 -0.86
CA HIS A 37 37.90 6.74 -1.97
C HIS A 37 39.18 6.74 -2.82
N ARG A 38 40.25 6.04 -2.41
CA ARG A 38 41.47 5.91 -3.24
C ARG A 38 41.43 4.78 -4.27
N SER A 39 40.47 3.86 -4.18
CA SER A 39 40.41 2.70 -5.09
C SER A 39 39.43 2.87 -6.29
N ARG A 40 38.63 3.94 -6.32
CA ARG A 40 37.54 4.10 -7.32
C ARG A 40 37.62 5.31 -8.25
N ARG A 41 38.68 6.12 -8.19
CA ARG A 41 38.91 7.20 -9.18
C ARG A 41 39.86 6.71 -10.26
N GLY A 42 39.29 6.05 -11.26
CA GLY A 42 40.05 5.58 -12.41
C GLY A 42 39.19 4.97 -13.49
N LYS A 43 38.11 5.67 -13.86
CA LYS A 43 37.28 5.57 -15.10
C LYS A 43 35.90 6.17 -14.78
N ASP A 44 35.26 6.78 -15.77
CA ASP A 44 33.89 7.33 -15.75
C ASP A 44 33.70 8.79 -15.32
N ASN A 45 34.42 9.71 -15.97
CA ASN A 45 34.00 11.11 -16.08
C ASN A 45 33.96 11.52 -17.55
N LEU A 46 32.83 11.29 -18.24
CA LEU A 46 32.49 12.00 -19.50
C LEU A 46 31.02 11.91 -19.96
N ALA A 47 30.09 11.27 -19.21
CA ALA A 47 28.71 11.07 -19.69
C ALA A 47 27.59 11.70 -18.83
N MET A 48 27.90 12.51 -17.82
CA MET A 48 26.87 13.01 -16.87
C MET A 48 26.42 14.46 -17.05
N HIS A 49 26.91 15.19 -18.05
CA HIS A 49 26.60 16.63 -18.19
C HIS A 49 25.44 16.97 -19.14
N GLU A 50 24.92 16.02 -19.93
CA GLU A 50 23.87 16.30 -20.95
C GLU A 50 22.42 16.02 -20.48
N ASN A 51 22.21 15.30 -19.37
CA ASN A 51 20.85 14.96 -18.89
C ASN A 51 20.20 16.06 -18.03
N GLY A 52 20.95 17.07 -17.58
CA GLY A 52 20.41 18.16 -16.74
C GLY A 52 19.57 19.17 -17.53
N ASP A 53 20.06 19.55 -18.72
CA ASP A 53 19.43 20.60 -19.54
C ASP A 53 18.14 20.12 -20.22
N GLN A 54 18.05 18.83 -20.52
CA GLN A 54 16.85 18.22 -21.12
C GLN A 54 15.70 18.13 -20.10
N ALA A 55 15.99 17.82 -18.84
CA ALA A 55 15.01 17.83 -17.75
C ALA A 55 14.51 19.25 -17.44
N PHE A 56 15.39 20.25 -17.51
CA PHE A 56 15.05 21.66 -17.28
C PHE A 56 14.15 22.22 -18.40
N MET A 57 14.46 21.93 -19.66
CA MET A 57 13.65 22.35 -20.83
C MET A 57 12.25 21.69 -20.83
N MET A 58 12.16 20.41 -20.44
CA MET A 58 10.87 19.72 -20.30
C MET A 58 10.04 20.28 -19.12
N GLN A 59 10.69 20.71 -18.04
CA GLN A 59 10.05 21.36 -16.90
C GLN A 59 9.46 22.72 -17.28
N GLU A 60 10.17 23.54 -18.07
CA GLU A 60 9.69 24.84 -18.51
C GLU A 60 8.46 24.72 -19.43
N HIS A 61 8.49 23.74 -20.36
CA HIS A 61 7.35 23.42 -21.20
C HIS A 61 6.15 22.90 -20.38
N ALA A 62 6.37 22.06 -19.38
CA ALA A 62 5.30 21.54 -18.53
C ALA A 62 4.67 22.61 -17.63
N LEU A 63 5.47 23.55 -17.11
CA LEU A 63 4.98 24.72 -16.38
C LEU A 63 4.15 25.65 -17.28
N SER A 64 4.41 25.68 -18.58
CA SER A 64 3.60 26.46 -19.53
C SER A 64 2.20 25.87 -19.81
N LEU A 65 2.01 24.57 -19.54
CA LEU A 65 0.74 23.86 -19.71
C LEU A 65 -0.17 23.93 -18.47
N MET A 66 0.36 24.38 -17.33
CA MET A 66 -0.41 24.57 -16.11
C MET A 66 -1.35 25.78 -16.23
N PRO A 67 -2.62 25.68 -15.76
CA PRO A 67 -3.50 26.83 -15.63
C PRO A 67 -2.81 27.99 -14.90
N LYS A 68 -2.94 29.21 -15.43
CA LYS A 68 -2.22 30.40 -14.94
C LYS A 68 -2.53 30.70 -13.47
N GLU A 69 -3.70 30.29 -12.98
CA GLU A 69 -4.10 30.44 -11.58
C GLU A 69 -3.25 29.58 -10.62
N ILE A 70 -2.72 28.45 -11.08
CA ILE A 70 -1.86 27.53 -10.31
C ILE A 70 -0.43 28.09 -10.23
N LEU A 71 0.08 28.63 -11.34
CA LEU A 71 1.43 29.20 -11.42
C LEU A 71 1.64 30.41 -10.49
N VAL A 72 0.61 31.26 -10.36
CA VAL A 72 0.67 32.51 -9.58
C VAL A 72 0.72 32.25 -8.07
N ARG A 73 0.21 31.10 -7.59
CA ARG A 73 0.26 30.69 -6.17
C ARG A 73 1.56 29.98 -5.75
N HIS A 74 2.44 29.66 -6.70
CA HIS A 74 3.63 28.82 -6.47
C HIS A 74 4.96 29.57 -6.31
N LYS A 75 4.98 30.89 -6.07
CA LYS A 75 6.21 31.59 -5.69
C LYS A 75 6.62 31.21 -4.26
N SER A 76 7.39 30.14 -4.13
CA SER A 76 7.96 29.69 -2.87
C SER A 76 8.86 30.77 -2.24
N PRO A 77 8.79 31.01 -0.92
CA PRO A 77 9.76 31.84 -0.23
C PRO A 77 11.17 31.21 -0.33
N PRO A 78 12.25 32.02 -0.29
CA PRO A 78 13.61 31.51 -0.28
C PRO A 78 13.92 30.96 1.12
N LEU A 79 13.57 29.70 1.37
CA LEU A 79 14.07 28.95 2.52
C LEU A 79 15.19 28.02 2.04
N ALA A 80 16.27 27.92 2.82
CA ALA A 80 17.42 27.10 2.52
C ALA A 80 16.98 25.63 2.45
N SER A 81 16.71 25.14 1.25
CA SER A 81 16.13 23.83 1.09
C SER A 81 17.18 22.73 1.14
N SER A 82 16.97 21.73 1.97
CA SER A 82 17.68 20.46 1.89
C SER A 82 17.51 19.96 0.46
N ALA A 83 18.62 19.69 -0.21
CA ALA A 83 18.59 19.29 -1.61
C ALA A 83 17.73 18.03 -1.82
N ILE A 84 17.58 17.20 -0.78
CA ILE A 84 16.73 16.01 -0.77
C ILE A 84 15.24 16.39 -0.76
N GLY A 85 14.80 17.24 0.18
CA GLY A 85 13.39 17.66 0.26
C GLY A 85 12.93 18.39 -1.01
N TYR A 86 13.80 19.26 -1.55
CA TYR A 86 13.53 19.94 -2.82
C TYR A 86 13.39 18.97 -4.00
N ARG A 87 14.31 18.01 -4.15
CA ARG A 87 14.21 16.98 -5.21
C ARG A 87 12.97 16.12 -5.09
N ARG A 88 12.61 15.70 -3.86
CA ARG A 88 11.38 14.95 -3.61
C ARG A 88 10.13 15.74 -3.98
N MET A 89 10.10 17.02 -3.62
CA MET A 89 9.01 17.91 -4.01
C MET A 89 8.93 18.10 -5.52
N GLN A 90 10.07 18.33 -6.20
CA GLN A 90 10.09 18.44 -7.66
C GLN A 90 9.60 17.15 -8.33
N LYS A 91 10.09 15.99 -7.87
CA LYS A 91 9.65 14.69 -8.35
C LYS A 91 8.15 14.49 -8.12
N PHE A 92 7.64 14.79 -6.93
CA PHE A 92 6.21 14.75 -6.62
C PHE A 92 5.41 15.67 -7.55
N MET A 93 5.80 16.94 -7.68
CA MET A 93 5.10 17.88 -8.55
C MET A 93 5.15 17.43 -10.01
N HIS A 94 6.27 16.86 -10.46
CA HIS A 94 6.41 16.38 -11.82
C HIS A 94 5.58 15.10 -12.05
N GLU A 95 5.83 14.04 -11.29
CA GLU A 95 5.18 12.74 -11.46
C GLU A 95 3.69 12.80 -11.09
N TYR A 96 3.35 13.38 -9.94
CA TYR A 96 1.97 13.37 -9.43
C TYR A 96 1.08 14.40 -10.12
N VAL A 97 1.52 15.66 -10.22
CA VAL A 97 0.66 16.74 -10.75
C VAL A 97 0.63 16.70 -12.27
N LEU A 98 1.78 16.48 -12.93
CA LEU A 98 1.82 16.49 -14.40
C LEU A 98 1.42 15.17 -15.04
N TYR A 99 1.67 14.00 -14.45
CA TYR A 99 1.23 12.75 -15.09
C TYR A 99 -0.05 12.18 -14.49
N GLY A 100 -0.37 12.50 -13.23
CA GLY A 100 -1.56 11.97 -12.57
C GLY A 100 -2.86 12.28 -13.29
N HIS A 101 -2.96 13.42 -13.99
CA HIS A 101 -4.16 13.77 -14.77
C HIS A 101 -4.43 12.83 -15.96
N GLN A 102 -3.42 12.12 -16.46
CA GLN A 102 -3.57 11.20 -17.60
C GLN A 102 -3.97 9.79 -17.17
N VAL A 103 -3.84 9.46 -15.88
CA VAL A 103 -4.06 8.10 -15.37
C VAL A 103 -5.55 7.83 -15.15
N HIS A 104 -6.28 8.76 -14.54
CA HIS A 104 -7.71 8.62 -14.29
C HIS A 104 -8.36 9.99 -14.04
N PRO A 105 -9.61 10.25 -14.51
CA PRO A 105 -10.30 11.52 -14.28
C PRO A 105 -10.36 11.95 -12.80
N PHE A 106 -10.58 10.98 -11.90
CA PHE A 106 -10.52 11.19 -10.45
C PHE A 106 -9.23 11.89 -9.98
N PHE A 107 -8.07 11.49 -10.51
CA PHE A 107 -6.80 12.07 -10.08
C PHE A 107 -6.72 13.54 -10.48
N SER A 108 -7.26 13.93 -11.63
CA SER A 108 -7.35 15.35 -12.01
C SER A 108 -8.17 16.15 -10.99
N HIS A 109 -9.35 15.66 -10.58
CA HIS A 109 -10.17 16.31 -9.57
C HIS A 109 -9.45 16.44 -8.22
N VAL A 110 -8.79 15.38 -7.77
CA VAL A 110 -8.06 15.37 -6.50
C VAL A 110 -6.82 16.27 -6.54
N ILE A 111 -6.10 16.32 -7.66
CA ILE A 111 -4.95 17.21 -7.85
C ILE A 111 -5.41 18.67 -7.79
N ASN A 112 -6.46 19.02 -8.53
CA ASN A 112 -7.02 20.37 -8.51
C ASN A 112 -7.49 20.77 -7.11
N ALA A 113 -8.18 19.86 -6.41
CA ALA A 113 -8.58 20.05 -5.03
C ALA A 113 -7.36 20.25 -4.11
N ALA A 114 -6.32 19.42 -4.24
CA ALA A 114 -5.11 19.49 -3.43
C ALA A 114 -4.41 20.84 -3.57
N VAL A 115 -4.23 21.35 -4.79
CA VAL A 115 -3.61 22.67 -5.05
C VAL A 115 -4.36 23.81 -4.35
N SER A 116 -5.66 23.66 -4.12
CA SER A 116 -6.49 24.66 -3.43
C SER A 116 -6.69 24.40 -1.93
N HIS A 117 -6.32 23.21 -1.43
CA HIS A 117 -6.63 22.76 -0.07
C HIS A 117 -5.35 22.29 0.65
N THR A 118 -4.78 23.15 1.49
CA THR A 118 -3.45 22.96 2.09
C THR A 118 -3.31 21.63 2.84
N ALA A 119 -4.32 21.20 3.60
CA ALA A 119 -4.26 19.94 4.34
C ALA A 119 -4.23 18.73 3.39
N LEU A 120 -5.00 18.76 2.29
CA LEU A 120 -4.99 17.68 1.30
C LEU A 120 -3.65 17.62 0.58
N MET A 121 -3.11 18.76 0.15
CA MET A 121 -1.77 18.81 -0.44
C MET A 121 -0.71 18.24 0.49
N SER A 122 -0.73 18.66 1.76
CA SER A 122 0.19 18.17 2.79
C SER A 122 0.12 16.66 2.96
N THR A 123 -1.08 16.08 2.98
CA THR A 123 -1.28 14.63 3.04
C THR A 123 -0.80 13.91 1.77
N LYS A 124 -0.94 14.51 0.58
CA LYS A 124 -0.41 13.92 -0.67
C LYS A 124 1.12 13.89 -0.66
N ILE A 125 1.76 14.98 -0.23
CA ILE A 125 3.22 15.04 -0.05
C ILE A 125 3.67 13.99 0.96
N LEU A 126 2.95 13.84 2.08
CA LEU A 126 3.23 12.85 3.11
C LEU A 126 3.24 11.42 2.53
N ASN A 127 2.18 11.03 1.84
CA ASN A 127 2.08 9.68 1.27
C ASN A 127 3.10 9.43 0.16
N ALA A 128 3.38 10.42 -0.69
CA ALA A 128 4.41 10.31 -1.71
C ALA A 128 5.81 10.17 -1.09
N SER A 129 6.10 10.91 -0.02
CA SER A 129 7.38 10.81 0.69
C SER A 129 7.52 9.45 1.38
N ALA A 130 6.46 8.97 2.02
CA ALA A 130 6.40 7.64 2.64
C ALA A 130 6.63 6.52 1.62
N TRP A 131 6.06 6.67 0.42
CA TRP A 131 6.28 5.76 -0.69
C TRP A 131 7.73 5.74 -1.16
N ASP A 132 8.31 6.91 -1.42
CA ASP A 132 9.69 7.06 -1.87
C ASP A 132 10.66 6.45 -0.84
N ASP A 133 10.47 6.76 0.43
CA ASP A 133 11.19 6.20 1.57
C ASP A 133 11.13 4.67 1.62
N LEU A 134 9.93 4.08 1.59
CA LEU A 134 9.76 2.63 1.66
C LEU A 134 10.29 1.90 0.41
N SER A 135 10.26 2.56 -0.74
CA SER A 135 10.74 1.98 -2.01
C SER A 135 12.25 2.03 -2.14
N THR A 136 12.89 3.09 -1.61
CA THR A 136 14.33 3.33 -1.75
C THR A 136 15.14 2.87 -0.54
N GLU A 137 14.69 3.22 0.66
CA GLU A 137 15.41 2.95 1.92
C GLU A 137 14.78 1.82 2.74
N GLY A 138 13.55 1.43 2.40
CA GLY A 138 12.79 0.41 3.13
C GLY A 138 12.18 0.89 4.44
N GLN A 139 12.49 2.10 4.89
CA GLN A 139 12.04 2.66 6.17
C GLN A 139 11.54 4.10 5.99
N ILE A 140 10.61 4.53 6.83
CA ILE A 140 10.11 5.91 6.83
C ILE A 140 11.17 6.83 7.45
N SER A 141 11.55 7.88 6.71
CA SER A 141 12.55 8.86 7.13
C SER A 141 12.00 9.86 8.15
N ASP A 142 12.90 10.50 8.90
CA ASP A 142 12.57 11.58 9.84
C ASP A 142 11.88 12.76 9.14
N LEU A 143 12.24 13.02 7.87
CA LEU A 143 11.61 14.07 7.06
C LEU A 143 10.13 13.77 6.80
N THR A 144 9.81 12.51 6.45
CA THR A 144 8.42 12.08 6.26
C THR A 144 7.63 12.14 7.57
N LEU A 145 8.25 11.80 8.70
CA LEU A 145 7.63 11.93 10.03
C LEU A 145 7.39 13.41 10.41
N GLN A 146 8.30 14.32 10.09
CA GLN A 146 8.05 15.76 10.25
C GLN A 146 6.90 16.23 9.38
N GLN A 147 6.84 15.78 8.12
CA GLN A 147 5.72 16.08 7.22
C GLN A 147 4.39 15.55 7.78
N HIS A 148 4.38 14.41 8.49
CA HIS A 148 3.20 13.91 9.19
C HIS A 148 2.74 14.88 10.27
N VAL A 149 3.65 15.39 11.13
CA VAL A 149 3.32 16.37 12.17
C VAL A 149 2.71 17.64 11.57
N ILE A 150 3.26 18.16 10.46
CA ILE A 150 2.69 19.33 9.76
C ILE A 150 1.29 19.01 9.24
N THR A 151 1.14 17.88 8.56
CA THR A 151 -0.13 17.43 7.99
C THR A 151 -1.21 17.34 9.06
N ARG A 152 -0.85 16.83 10.25
CA ARG A 152 -1.73 16.77 11.42
C ARG A 152 -2.16 18.14 11.91
N LYS A 153 -1.23 19.07 12.04
CA LYS A 153 -1.54 20.44 12.45
C LYS A 153 -2.51 21.11 11.48
N LEU A 154 -2.25 20.98 10.17
CA LEU A 154 -3.11 21.54 9.13
C LEU A 154 -4.50 20.88 9.12
N LEU A 155 -4.57 19.56 9.26
CA LEU A 155 -5.85 18.85 9.38
C LEU A 155 -6.63 19.30 10.62
N GLY A 156 -5.98 19.41 11.78
CA GLY A 156 -6.62 19.90 13.00
C GLY A 156 -7.26 21.27 12.82
N GLN A 157 -6.54 22.21 12.19
CA GLN A 157 -7.06 23.55 11.89
C GLN A 157 -8.28 23.53 10.96
N VAL A 158 -8.27 22.66 9.95
CA VAL A 158 -9.41 22.52 9.01
C VAL A 158 -10.61 21.86 9.69
N LEU A 159 -10.39 20.96 10.64
CA LEU A 159 -11.44 20.26 11.38
C LEU A 159 -12.14 21.12 12.44
N GLU A 160 -11.56 22.27 12.82
CA GLU A 160 -12.18 23.23 13.75
C GLU A 160 -13.37 24.00 13.12
N ASP A 161 -13.41 24.10 11.79
CA ASP A 161 -14.49 24.73 11.03
C ASP A 161 -15.40 23.65 10.43
N VAL A 162 -16.68 23.60 10.86
CA VAL A 162 -17.63 22.55 10.46
C VAL A 162 -17.84 22.48 8.94
N GLU A 163 -17.87 23.62 8.25
CA GLU A 163 -18.08 23.68 6.79
C GLU A 163 -16.86 23.10 6.07
N LEU A 164 -15.66 23.49 6.49
CA LEU A 164 -14.41 22.99 5.91
C LEU A 164 -14.15 21.53 6.30
N ALA A 165 -14.49 21.13 7.52
CA ALA A 165 -14.37 19.77 8.02
C ALA A 165 -15.16 18.77 7.16
N CYS A 166 -16.35 19.16 6.73
CA CYS A 166 -17.22 18.35 5.88
C CYS A 166 -16.89 18.43 4.40
N SER A 167 -15.94 19.28 3.98
CA SER A 167 -15.59 19.41 2.56
C SER A 167 -14.94 18.13 2.01
N GLU A 168 -15.16 17.84 0.72
CA GLU A 168 -14.58 16.64 0.08
C GLU A 168 -13.05 16.58 0.19
N PRO A 169 -12.30 17.68 -0.02
CA PRO A 169 -10.85 17.68 0.13
C PRO A 169 -10.38 17.29 1.54
N THR A 170 -11.10 17.72 2.59
CA THR A 170 -10.78 17.33 3.98
C THR A 170 -11.01 15.85 4.20
N LEU A 171 -12.11 15.29 3.70
CA LEU A 171 -12.38 13.86 3.80
C LEU A 171 -11.32 13.03 3.06
N ALA A 172 -10.97 13.44 1.83
CA ALA A 172 -9.89 12.79 1.07
C ALA A 172 -8.54 12.88 1.79
N ALA A 173 -8.26 14.01 2.46
CA ALA A 173 -7.05 14.18 3.26
C ALA A 173 -7.07 13.26 4.48
N LEU A 174 -8.19 13.14 5.19
CA LEU A 174 -8.30 12.24 6.34
C LEU A 174 -8.19 10.76 5.93
N VAL A 175 -8.81 10.34 4.82
CA VAL A 175 -8.64 8.99 4.23
C VAL A 175 -7.17 8.69 3.93
N ALA A 176 -6.49 9.62 3.28
CA ALA A 176 -5.09 9.44 2.91
C ALA A 176 -4.15 9.45 4.13
N THR A 177 -4.51 10.14 5.21
CA THR A 177 -3.78 10.10 6.48
C THR A 177 -4.00 8.76 7.21
N LEU A 178 -5.23 8.23 7.23
CA LEU A 178 -5.53 6.89 7.79
C LEU A 178 -4.65 5.80 7.17
N LEU A 179 -4.43 5.85 5.85
CA LEU A 179 -3.51 4.94 5.16
C LEU A 179 -2.08 5.05 5.68
N PHE A 180 -1.57 6.27 5.84
CA PHE A 180 -0.24 6.49 6.37
C PHE A 180 -0.11 5.96 7.82
N ASP A 181 -1.08 6.22 8.68
CA ASP A 181 -1.03 5.76 10.08
C ASP A 181 -1.07 4.24 10.18
N MET A 182 -1.87 3.59 9.31
CA MET A 182 -1.92 2.14 9.19
C MET A 182 -0.56 1.58 8.74
N VAL A 183 0.07 2.20 7.73
CA VAL A 183 1.42 1.82 7.28
C VAL A 183 2.45 2.01 8.38
N ASN A 184 2.35 3.10 9.16
CA ASN A 184 3.30 3.43 10.20
C ASN A 184 2.98 2.76 11.57
N ASP A 185 1.98 1.88 11.63
CA ASP A 185 1.48 1.19 12.83
C ASP A 185 1.11 2.14 14.00
N GLN A 186 0.60 3.33 13.67
CA GLN A 186 0.13 4.33 14.63
C GLN A 186 -1.33 4.07 15.02
N ARG A 187 -1.57 2.97 15.73
CA ARG A 187 -2.93 2.44 15.98
C ARG A 187 -3.86 3.40 16.72
N ASP A 188 -3.37 4.06 17.76
CA ASP A 188 -4.20 4.97 18.57
C ASP A 188 -4.67 6.17 17.75
N ILE A 189 -3.74 6.71 16.94
CA ILE A 189 -4.00 7.82 16.04
C ILE A 189 -4.97 7.39 14.93
N PHE A 190 -4.74 6.23 14.32
CA PHE A 190 -5.63 5.65 13.32
C PHE A 190 -7.06 5.50 13.85
N ILE A 191 -7.22 4.94 15.06
CA ILE A 191 -8.55 4.74 15.68
C ILE A 191 -9.21 6.08 15.98
N TYR A 192 -8.46 7.07 16.45
CA TYR A 192 -8.97 8.43 16.68
C TYR A 192 -9.49 9.05 15.38
N ASP A 193 -8.69 9.05 14.32
CA ASP A 193 -9.08 9.59 13.01
C ASP A 193 -10.27 8.84 12.41
N LEU A 194 -10.36 7.53 12.64
CA LEU A 194 -11.48 6.72 12.17
C LEU A 194 -12.80 7.15 12.86
N LYS A 195 -12.75 7.52 14.15
CA LYS A 195 -13.90 8.09 14.87
C LYS A 195 -14.28 9.46 14.32
N VAL A 196 -13.29 10.30 14.02
CA VAL A 196 -13.53 11.61 13.38
C VAL A 196 -14.19 11.42 12.01
N MET A 197 -13.66 10.51 11.19
CA MET A 197 -14.23 10.16 9.89
C MET A 197 -15.69 9.69 10.00
N HIS A 198 -15.97 8.82 10.97
CA HIS A 198 -17.32 8.34 11.23
C HIS A 198 -18.28 9.47 11.61
N HIS A 199 -17.85 10.41 12.44
CA HIS A 199 -18.65 11.58 12.80
C HIS A 199 -18.94 12.46 11.57
N LEU A 200 -17.93 12.75 10.75
CA LEU A 200 -18.09 13.54 9.52
C LEU A 200 -19.00 12.85 8.51
N MET A 201 -18.91 11.53 8.39
CA MET A 201 -19.80 10.72 7.55
C MET A 201 -21.26 10.83 7.98
N ASN A 202 -21.53 10.79 9.28
CA ASN A 202 -22.89 10.99 9.79
C ASN A 202 -23.40 12.41 9.52
N MET A 203 -22.54 13.44 9.65
CA MET A 203 -22.91 14.82 9.32
C MET A 203 -23.24 15.00 7.83
N ARG A 204 -22.60 14.24 6.94
CA ARG A 204 -22.93 14.23 5.50
C ARG A 204 -24.12 13.33 5.13
N GLY A 205 -24.77 12.71 6.10
CA GLY A 205 -25.93 11.86 5.86
C GLY A 205 -25.59 10.46 5.35
N GLY A 206 -24.39 9.95 5.63
CA GLY A 206 -23.98 8.58 5.34
C GLY A 206 -22.80 8.45 4.38
N ILE A 207 -22.33 7.22 4.19
CA ILE A 207 -21.12 6.91 3.41
C ILE A 207 -21.25 7.26 1.92
N ASP A 208 -22.46 7.18 1.35
CA ASP A 208 -22.68 7.46 -0.06
C ASP A 208 -22.47 8.94 -0.41
N ASN A 209 -22.51 9.82 0.59
CA ASN A 209 -22.40 11.25 0.43
C ASN A 209 -20.99 11.80 0.72
N MET A 210 -19.94 10.96 0.75
CA MET A 210 -18.59 11.36 1.16
C MET A 210 -17.79 12.17 0.12
N GLY A 211 -18.37 12.39 -1.06
CA GLY A 211 -17.79 13.25 -2.10
C GLY A 211 -16.86 12.55 -3.09
N PHE A 212 -16.32 13.32 -4.02
CA PHE A 212 -15.55 12.87 -5.19
C PHE A 212 -16.22 11.66 -5.87
N GLU A 213 -17.50 11.78 -6.20
CA GLU A 213 -18.24 10.75 -6.95
C GLU A 213 -18.21 9.35 -6.31
N GLY A 214 -18.09 9.28 -4.97
CA GLY A 214 -18.05 8.02 -4.23
C GLY A 214 -16.66 7.36 -4.16
N HIS A 215 -15.61 8.00 -4.66
CA HIS A 215 -14.24 7.49 -4.56
C HIS A 215 -13.70 7.53 -3.13
N VAL A 216 -14.16 8.48 -2.30
CA VAL A 216 -13.83 8.51 -0.86
C VAL A 216 -14.43 7.29 -0.15
N LYS A 217 -15.70 6.97 -0.43
CA LYS A 217 -16.35 5.73 0.05
C LYS A 217 -15.55 4.50 -0.37
N SER A 218 -15.19 4.40 -1.64
CA SER A 218 -14.45 3.27 -2.19
C SER A 218 -13.11 3.06 -1.48
N SER A 219 -12.37 4.14 -1.23
CA SER A 219 -11.11 4.10 -0.49
C SER A 219 -11.30 3.67 0.98
N LEU A 220 -12.35 4.16 1.65
CA LEU A 220 -12.68 3.76 3.02
C LEU A 220 -13.03 2.28 3.14
N LEU A 221 -13.76 1.72 2.17
CA LEU A 221 -14.07 0.28 2.15
C LEU A 221 -12.79 -0.56 1.98
N VAL A 222 -11.84 -0.10 1.16
CA VAL A 222 -10.52 -0.73 1.04
C VAL A 222 -9.75 -0.66 2.36
N ILE A 223 -9.67 0.52 2.99
CA ILE A 223 -9.00 0.72 4.28
C ILE A 223 -9.58 -0.20 5.35
N GLU A 224 -10.90 -0.39 5.38
CA GLU A 224 -11.55 -1.29 6.34
C GLU A 224 -11.11 -2.76 6.16
N GLN A 225 -11.00 -3.24 4.93
CA GLN A 225 -10.48 -4.59 4.69
C GLN A 225 -8.98 -4.68 5.05
N LEU A 226 -8.20 -3.65 4.71
CA LEU A 226 -6.77 -3.61 5.02
C LEU A 226 -6.51 -3.59 6.53
N GLN A 227 -7.28 -2.81 7.29
CA GLN A 227 -7.25 -2.77 8.75
C GLN A 227 -7.35 -4.18 9.34
N LYS A 228 -8.27 -5.00 8.81
CA LYS A 228 -8.45 -6.38 9.26
C LYS A 228 -7.30 -7.28 8.82
N ILE A 229 -6.79 -7.12 7.59
CA ILE A 229 -5.60 -7.84 7.10
C ILE A 229 -4.38 -7.52 7.98
N VAL A 230 -4.21 -6.28 8.42
CA VAL A 230 -3.11 -5.90 9.31
C VAL A 230 -3.42 -6.08 10.79
N GLU A 231 -4.53 -6.73 11.15
CA GLU A 231 -4.86 -7.06 12.53
C GLU A 231 -5.04 -5.86 13.47
N ILE A 232 -5.36 -4.68 12.93
CA ILE A 232 -5.72 -3.52 13.74
C ILE A 232 -7.15 -3.75 14.25
N PRO A 233 -7.41 -3.67 15.57
CA PRO A 233 -8.73 -3.93 16.12
C PRO A 233 -9.81 -3.08 15.43
N PRO A 234 -10.90 -3.69 14.94
CA PRO A 234 -11.97 -2.95 14.29
C PRO A 234 -12.66 -2.01 15.29
N HIS A 235 -13.00 -0.81 14.84
CA HIS A 235 -13.86 0.07 15.64
C HIS A 235 -15.32 -0.38 15.50
N PRO A 236 -16.05 -0.66 16.60
CA PRO A 236 -17.40 -1.26 16.53
C PRO A 236 -18.37 -0.46 15.65
N SER A 237 -18.36 0.87 15.77
CA SER A 237 -19.25 1.76 15.00
C SER A 237 -18.94 1.75 13.49
N PHE A 238 -17.70 1.48 13.11
CA PHE A 238 -17.28 1.55 11.71
C PHE A 238 -17.57 0.24 10.97
N SER A 239 -17.33 -0.90 11.63
CA SER A 239 -17.60 -2.23 11.07
C SER A 239 -19.08 -2.43 10.71
N ALA A 240 -19.99 -1.90 11.53
CA ALA A 240 -21.43 -2.02 11.31
C ALA A 240 -21.92 -1.24 10.08
N LEU A 241 -21.26 -0.13 9.73
CA LEU A 241 -21.65 0.73 8.61
C LEU A 241 -21.03 0.30 7.29
N LEU A 242 -19.83 -0.29 7.32
CA LEU A 242 -19.06 -0.65 6.13
C LEU A 242 -19.16 -2.10 5.70
N SER A 243 -19.81 -2.93 6.51
CA SER A 243 -20.14 -4.30 6.14
C SER A 243 -21.56 -4.32 5.58
N PRO A 244 -21.78 -4.07 4.27
CA PRO A 244 -23.02 -4.51 3.68
C PRO A 244 -23.09 -6.02 3.92
N ASN A 245 -24.24 -6.51 4.40
CA ASN A 245 -24.62 -7.92 4.55
C ASN A 245 -24.60 -8.71 3.23
N THR A 246 -23.68 -8.38 2.33
CA THR A 246 -23.11 -9.32 1.37
C THR A 246 -22.44 -10.43 2.16
N ASN A 247 -23.26 -11.39 2.61
CA ASN A 247 -22.81 -12.73 2.85
C ASN A 247 -21.96 -13.09 1.63
N LEU A 248 -20.64 -13.16 1.82
CA LEU A 248 -19.83 -13.99 0.94
C LEU A 248 -20.21 -15.42 1.29
N ASP A 249 -21.37 -15.84 0.82
CA ASP A 249 -21.73 -17.23 0.68
C ASP A 249 -20.89 -17.72 -0.50
N ILE A 250 -19.60 -17.95 -0.24
CA ILE A 250 -18.78 -18.73 -1.16
C ILE A 250 -19.17 -20.16 -0.86
N PRO A 251 -19.95 -20.83 -1.73
CA PRO A 251 -20.30 -22.21 -1.48
C PRO A 251 -19.02 -23.04 -1.42
N PRO A 252 -18.95 -24.04 -0.53
CA PRO A 252 -17.74 -24.84 -0.31
C PRO A 252 -17.27 -25.62 -1.56
N SER A 253 -18.06 -25.64 -2.63
CA SER A 253 -17.76 -26.28 -3.91
C SER A 253 -17.59 -25.29 -5.08
N ALA A 254 -17.43 -23.98 -4.81
CA ALA A 254 -17.22 -23.01 -5.88
C ALA A 254 -15.96 -23.34 -6.69
N SER A 255 -16.11 -23.52 -8.00
CA SER A 255 -14.99 -23.53 -8.93
C SER A 255 -14.19 -22.23 -8.81
N ILE A 256 -12.89 -22.27 -9.10
CA ILE A 256 -12.01 -21.10 -9.07
C ILE A 256 -12.66 -19.94 -9.83
N ASP A 257 -12.97 -18.88 -9.08
CA ASP A 257 -13.43 -17.65 -9.67
C ASP A 257 -12.21 -16.88 -10.19
N VAL A 258 -11.81 -17.19 -11.43
CA VAL A 258 -10.71 -16.49 -12.11
C VAL A 258 -11.01 -14.98 -12.17
N ALA A 259 -12.28 -14.57 -12.18
CA ALA A 259 -12.63 -13.16 -12.13
C ALA A 259 -12.26 -12.51 -10.79
N LEU A 260 -12.08 -13.26 -9.70
CA LEU A 260 -11.55 -12.70 -8.47
C LEU A 260 -10.06 -12.37 -8.59
N LEU A 261 -9.31 -13.22 -9.29
CA LEU A 261 -7.88 -13.06 -9.52
C LEU A 261 -7.57 -12.01 -10.59
N THR A 262 -8.49 -11.82 -11.56
CA THR A 262 -8.39 -10.75 -12.55
C THR A 262 -9.17 -9.49 -12.18
N LEU A 263 -9.90 -9.50 -11.06
CA LEU A 263 -10.90 -8.49 -10.71
C LEU A 263 -11.94 -8.26 -11.82
N GLY A 264 -12.21 -9.30 -12.63
CA GLY A 264 -13.09 -9.29 -13.79
C GLY A 264 -12.53 -8.50 -14.97
N MET A 265 -11.23 -8.22 -15.00
CA MET A 265 -10.55 -7.66 -16.17
C MET A 265 -10.39 -8.77 -17.22
N GLU A 266 -10.74 -8.43 -18.46
CA GLU A 266 -10.49 -9.30 -19.60
C GLU A 266 -9.04 -9.11 -20.08
N PRO A 267 -8.37 -10.18 -20.55
CA PRO A 267 -7.05 -10.05 -21.14
C PRO A 267 -7.13 -9.19 -22.41
N ALA A 268 -6.29 -8.16 -22.50
CA ALA A 268 -6.24 -7.25 -23.64
C ALA A 268 -5.58 -7.88 -24.87
N SER A 269 -4.80 -8.96 -24.69
CA SER A 269 -4.04 -9.62 -25.76
C SER A 269 -4.05 -11.14 -25.66
N SER A 270 -3.77 -11.81 -26.78
CA SER A 270 -3.55 -13.27 -26.82
C SER A 270 -2.36 -13.72 -25.97
N SER A 271 -1.34 -12.86 -25.85
CA SER A 271 -0.18 -13.07 -24.98
C SER A 271 -0.61 -13.15 -23.50
N GLU A 272 -1.41 -12.20 -23.04
CA GLU A 272 -1.98 -12.21 -21.68
C GLU A 272 -2.86 -13.44 -21.46
N CYS A 273 -3.68 -13.84 -22.44
CA CYS A 273 -4.49 -15.05 -22.34
C CYS A 273 -3.61 -16.31 -22.16
N ASN A 274 -2.53 -16.44 -22.93
CA ASN A 274 -1.60 -17.57 -22.82
C ASN A 274 -0.83 -17.57 -21.50
N MET A 275 -0.46 -16.39 -21.02
CA MET A 275 0.14 -16.21 -19.70
C MET A 275 -0.81 -16.64 -18.58
N ILE A 276 -2.06 -16.18 -18.57
CA ILE A 276 -3.07 -16.63 -17.60
C ILE A 276 -3.20 -18.15 -17.67
N LYS A 277 -3.35 -18.74 -18.86
CA LYS A 277 -3.45 -20.19 -19.04
C LYS A 277 -2.28 -20.95 -18.42
N ARG A 278 -1.05 -20.44 -18.56
CA ARG A 278 0.14 -21.02 -17.93
C ARG A 278 0.10 -20.89 -16.40
N MET A 279 -0.46 -19.81 -15.88
CA MET A 279 -0.57 -19.55 -14.45
C MET A 279 -1.78 -20.22 -13.80
N ILE A 280 -2.77 -20.71 -14.57
CA ILE A 280 -3.98 -21.36 -14.04
C ILE A 280 -3.64 -22.41 -12.98
N PRO A 281 -2.72 -23.39 -13.18
CA PRO A 281 -2.44 -24.39 -12.15
C PRO A 281 -1.97 -23.79 -10.81
N VAL A 282 -1.12 -22.77 -10.87
CA VAL A 282 -0.63 -22.05 -9.67
C VAL A 282 -1.76 -21.27 -9.01
N LEU A 283 -2.52 -20.55 -9.81
CA LEU A 283 -3.65 -19.75 -9.35
C LEU A 283 -4.76 -20.61 -8.75
N SER A 284 -5.03 -21.78 -9.34
CA SER A 284 -5.94 -22.81 -8.85
C SER A 284 -5.50 -23.28 -7.47
N SER A 285 -4.25 -23.70 -7.34
CA SER A 285 -3.68 -24.15 -6.07
C SER A 285 -3.75 -23.06 -5.00
N PHE A 286 -3.38 -21.83 -5.36
CA PHE A 286 -3.41 -20.70 -4.46
C PHE A 286 -4.83 -20.37 -3.99
N TYR A 287 -5.80 -20.41 -4.91
CA TYR A 287 -7.22 -20.20 -4.61
C TYR A 287 -7.81 -21.31 -3.75
N GLU A 288 -7.53 -22.58 -4.09
CA GLU A 288 -7.98 -23.73 -3.33
C GLU A 288 -7.47 -23.69 -1.89
N GLU A 289 -6.21 -23.31 -1.66
CA GLU A 289 -5.65 -23.17 -0.32
C GLU A 289 -6.38 -22.09 0.51
N VAL A 290 -6.66 -20.94 -0.10
CA VAL A 290 -7.41 -19.85 0.54
C VAL A 290 -8.84 -20.30 0.88
N LEU A 291 -9.49 -21.03 -0.03
CA LEU A 291 -10.85 -21.53 0.20
C LEU A 291 -10.90 -22.64 1.24
N LEU A 292 -10.00 -23.62 1.19
CA LEU A 292 -9.92 -24.70 2.17
C LEU A 292 -9.74 -24.14 3.57
N SER A 293 -8.80 -23.20 3.73
CA SER A 293 -8.59 -22.48 4.99
C SER A 293 -9.88 -21.79 5.47
N THR A 294 -10.59 -21.12 4.56
CA THR A 294 -11.85 -20.41 4.88
C THR A 294 -12.96 -21.39 5.33
N GLN A 295 -13.12 -22.50 4.62
CA GLN A 295 -14.14 -23.51 4.90
C GLN A 295 -13.90 -24.21 6.24
N GLU A 296 -12.65 -24.54 6.53
CA GLU A 296 -12.28 -25.20 7.77
C GLU A 296 -12.61 -24.33 8.99
N ALA A 297 -12.41 -23.01 8.89
CA ALA A 297 -12.85 -22.07 9.91
C ALA A 297 -14.37 -22.05 10.11
N HIS A 298 -15.15 -22.08 9.02
CA HIS A 298 -16.62 -22.02 9.09
C HIS A 298 -17.24 -23.32 9.62
N TYR A 299 -16.82 -24.47 9.09
CA TYR A 299 -17.38 -25.77 9.48
C TYR A 299 -17.12 -26.09 10.96
N ARG A 300 -15.92 -25.76 11.45
CA ARG A 300 -15.54 -26.06 12.84
C ARG A 300 -16.17 -25.12 13.87
N ALA A 301 -16.45 -23.87 13.51
CA ALA A 301 -17.22 -22.96 14.36
C ALA A 301 -18.65 -23.47 14.64
N GLY A 302 -19.20 -24.30 13.74
CA GLY A 302 -20.55 -24.84 13.89
C GLY A 302 -20.66 -26.24 14.52
N LEU A 303 -19.68 -27.14 14.34
CA LEU A 303 -19.91 -28.58 14.56
C LEU A 303 -18.86 -29.33 15.40
N GLY A 304 -17.77 -28.70 15.86
CA GLY A 304 -16.79 -29.36 16.75
C GLY A 304 -16.06 -30.59 16.19
N LEU A 305 -16.26 -30.94 14.91
CA LEU A 305 -15.68 -32.14 14.29
C LEU A 305 -14.23 -31.92 13.82
N GLU A 306 -13.38 -32.93 14.02
CA GLU A 306 -12.02 -32.98 13.47
C GLU A 306 -12.02 -33.20 11.96
N CYS A 307 -11.50 -32.26 11.19
CA CYS A 307 -11.32 -32.42 9.74
C CYS A 307 -9.84 -32.67 9.46
N ARG A 308 -9.44 -33.95 9.31
CA ARG A 308 -8.03 -34.35 9.03
C ARG A 308 -7.64 -34.30 7.55
N LEU A 309 -8.51 -33.81 6.66
CA LEU A 309 -8.35 -33.96 5.21
C LEU A 309 -7.44 -32.89 4.54
N ALA A 310 -7.19 -31.75 5.17
CA ALA A 310 -6.46 -30.65 4.53
C ALA A 310 -4.93 -30.88 4.44
N VAL A 311 -4.32 -31.47 5.48
CA VAL A 311 -2.86 -31.55 5.62
C VAL A 311 -2.20 -32.56 4.66
N GLN A 312 -2.93 -33.58 4.18
CA GLN A 312 -2.36 -34.61 3.30
C GLN A 312 -2.31 -34.22 1.81
N ARG A 313 -3.04 -33.18 1.36
CA ARG A 313 -3.08 -32.81 -0.07
C ARG A 313 -1.96 -31.84 -0.48
N THR A 314 -1.42 -31.05 0.44
CA THR A 314 -0.53 -29.92 0.14
C THR A 314 0.93 -30.32 -0.09
N THR A 315 1.39 -31.44 0.47
CA THR A 315 2.75 -31.94 0.24
C THR A 315 3.00 -32.32 -1.23
N SER A 316 1.94 -32.67 -1.98
CA SER A 316 2.00 -33.09 -3.39
C SER A 316 2.30 -31.97 -4.39
N LEU A 317 2.00 -30.70 -4.06
CA LEU A 317 2.13 -29.57 -5.00
C LEU A 317 3.58 -29.23 -5.35
N PHE A 318 4.52 -29.42 -4.41
CA PHE A 318 5.95 -29.17 -4.63
C PHE A 318 6.68 -30.34 -5.29
N ASP A 319 6.07 -31.53 -5.29
CA ASP A 319 6.61 -32.72 -5.96
C ASP A 319 6.19 -32.80 -7.44
N LEU A 320 5.46 -31.81 -7.96
CA LEU A 320 5.07 -31.78 -9.37
C LEU A 320 6.28 -31.40 -10.25
N PRO A 321 6.83 -32.33 -11.06
CA PRO A 321 7.98 -32.07 -11.94
C PRO A 321 7.71 -30.97 -13.00
N LEU A 322 6.44 -30.61 -13.21
CA LEU A 322 6.02 -29.50 -14.08
C LEU A 322 6.53 -28.12 -13.61
N PHE A 323 6.83 -27.94 -12.32
CA PHE A 323 7.27 -26.64 -11.81
C PHE A 323 8.74 -26.34 -12.10
N ASN A 324 9.63 -27.34 -12.03
CA ASN A 324 11.06 -27.11 -12.26
C ASN A 324 11.38 -26.69 -13.70
N ASP A 325 10.66 -27.21 -14.69
CA ASP A 325 10.85 -26.81 -16.10
C ASP A 325 10.18 -25.46 -16.43
N GLN A 326 9.14 -25.06 -15.69
CA GLN A 326 8.45 -23.78 -15.90
C GLN A 326 9.09 -22.59 -15.20
N ILE A 327 9.84 -22.81 -14.10
CA ILE A 327 10.62 -21.78 -13.39
C ILE A 327 11.75 -21.21 -14.26
N GLN A 328 12.14 -21.88 -15.35
CA GLN A 328 13.08 -21.33 -16.33
C GLN A 328 12.51 -20.17 -17.18
N ASN A 329 11.25 -19.77 -17.00
CA ASN A 329 10.73 -18.55 -17.63
C ASN A 329 11.13 -17.29 -16.84
N ASP A 330 11.50 -16.22 -17.55
CA ASP A 330 11.87 -14.88 -17.05
C ASP A 330 10.74 -14.10 -16.33
N ASP A 331 9.65 -14.77 -15.91
CA ASP A 331 8.47 -14.13 -15.34
C ASP A 331 8.40 -14.29 -13.82
N ASN A 332 8.86 -13.27 -13.10
CA ASN A 332 8.88 -13.21 -11.63
C ASN A 332 7.49 -13.32 -10.96
N ARG A 333 6.38 -13.26 -11.72
CA ARG A 333 5.01 -13.42 -11.17
C ARG A 333 4.72 -14.83 -10.68
N ILE A 334 5.18 -15.84 -11.42
CA ILE A 334 5.00 -17.26 -11.05
C ILE A 334 5.70 -17.57 -9.71
N PRO A 335 7.01 -17.30 -9.54
CA PRO A 335 7.68 -17.53 -8.26
C PRO A 335 7.08 -16.67 -7.14
N ALA A 336 6.60 -15.45 -7.41
CA ALA A 336 5.93 -14.62 -6.40
C ALA A 336 4.63 -15.28 -5.88
N LEU A 337 3.81 -15.86 -6.77
CA LEU A 337 2.58 -16.56 -6.39
C LEU A 337 2.88 -17.85 -5.61
N LEU A 338 3.85 -18.63 -6.07
CA LEU A 338 4.29 -19.84 -5.37
C LEU A 338 4.81 -19.50 -3.97
N GLN A 339 5.64 -18.47 -3.87
CA GLN A 339 6.20 -18.01 -2.61
C GLN A 339 5.11 -17.49 -1.65
N ALA A 340 4.12 -16.74 -2.15
CA ALA A 340 2.98 -16.31 -1.34
C ALA A 340 2.14 -17.51 -0.83
N THR A 341 1.92 -18.51 -1.68
CA THR A 341 1.26 -19.77 -1.30
C THR A 341 2.03 -20.50 -0.21
N MET A 342 3.36 -20.62 -0.38
CA MET A 342 4.26 -21.21 0.62
C MET A 342 4.22 -20.47 1.95
N ILE A 343 4.26 -19.14 1.94
CA ILE A 343 4.19 -18.33 3.16
C ILE A 343 2.84 -18.57 3.86
N MET A 344 1.75 -18.65 3.12
CA MET A 344 0.44 -18.94 3.68
C MET A 344 0.41 -20.31 4.38
N GLN A 345 0.98 -21.34 3.76
CA GLN A 345 1.08 -22.69 4.33
C GLN A 345 2.10 -22.79 5.48
N ARG A 346 3.30 -22.21 5.35
CA ARG A 346 4.36 -22.33 6.38
C ARG A 346 4.05 -21.55 7.64
N SER A 347 3.23 -20.51 7.54
CA SER A 347 2.79 -19.74 8.69
C SER A 347 2.01 -20.56 9.73
N HIS A 348 1.60 -21.79 9.41
CA HIS A 348 0.95 -22.71 10.34
C HIS A 348 1.90 -23.25 11.43
N HIS A 349 3.22 -23.31 11.20
CA HIS A 349 4.11 -24.15 12.03
C HIS A 349 5.23 -23.41 12.77
N ALA A 350 5.47 -22.13 12.47
CA ALA A 350 6.61 -21.41 13.05
C ALA A 350 6.44 -21.18 14.56
N THR A 351 7.01 -22.07 15.36
CA THR A 351 7.02 -22.04 16.83
C THR A 351 8.43 -21.91 17.38
N SER A 352 9.41 -22.41 16.62
CA SER A 352 10.83 -22.26 16.92
C SER A 352 11.42 -20.99 16.30
N ASP A 353 12.48 -20.46 16.92
CA ASP A 353 13.22 -19.30 16.40
C ASP A 353 13.74 -19.53 14.97
N ALA A 354 14.11 -20.78 14.64
CA ALA A 354 14.57 -21.16 13.31
C ALA A 354 13.45 -21.05 12.25
N GLU A 355 12.23 -21.45 12.58
CA GLU A 355 11.09 -21.32 11.67
C GLU A 355 10.63 -19.86 11.53
N ILE A 356 10.72 -19.08 12.61
CA ILE A 356 10.45 -17.63 12.60
C ILE A 356 11.44 -16.94 11.65
N ALA A 357 12.73 -17.26 11.74
CA ALA A 357 13.76 -16.76 10.83
C ALA A 357 13.49 -17.20 9.38
N GLY A 358 13.19 -18.48 9.16
CA GLY A 358 12.86 -19.00 7.84
C GLY A 358 11.61 -18.36 7.21
N LEU A 359 10.61 -17.99 8.02
CA LEU A 359 9.45 -17.23 7.56
C LEU A 359 9.83 -15.78 7.20
N ALA A 360 10.68 -15.13 7.99
CA ALA A 360 11.17 -13.79 7.69
C ALA A 360 11.95 -13.76 6.36
N ASP A 361 12.82 -14.74 6.13
CA ASP A 361 13.57 -14.89 4.87
C ASP A 361 12.62 -15.15 3.69
N ALA A 362 11.62 -16.01 3.88
CA ALA A 362 10.61 -16.29 2.87
C ALA A 362 9.84 -15.02 2.46
N ILE A 363 9.47 -14.18 3.44
CA ILE A 363 8.75 -12.93 3.21
C ILE A 363 9.63 -11.88 2.53
N ALA A 364 10.91 -11.78 2.94
CA ALA A 364 11.87 -10.92 2.28
C ALA A 364 12.05 -11.33 0.81
N TYR A 365 12.17 -12.62 0.53
CA TYR A 365 12.24 -13.14 -0.83
C TYR A 365 10.97 -12.86 -1.66
N LEU A 366 9.78 -12.97 -1.06
CA LEU A 366 8.53 -12.55 -1.73
C LEU A 366 8.57 -11.07 -2.12
N LYS A 367 9.05 -10.20 -1.21
CA LYS A 367 9.20 -8.77 -1.50
C LYS A 367 10.15 -8.56 -2.68
N ASP A 368 11.31 -9.21 -2.70
CA ASP A 368 12.29 -9.06 -3.78
C ASP A 368 11.72 -9.51 -5.14
N LEU A 369 11.02 -10.65 -5.17
CA LEU A 369 10.33 -11.14 -6.36
C LEU A 369 9.29 -10.14 -6.89
N LEU A 370 8.50 -9.55 -5.99
CA LEU A 370 7.50 -8.54 -6.35
C LEU A 370 8.14 -7.23 -6.82
N GLN A 371 9.24 -6.79 -6.20
CA GLN A 371 10.00 -5.61 -6.66
C GLN A 371 10.68 -5.83 -8.01
N ALA A 372 11.01 -7.07 -8.34
CA ALA A 372 11.53 -7.45 -9.65
C ALA A 372 10.44 -7.54 -10.73
N THR A 373 9.16 -7.39 -10.36
CA THR A 373 8.05 -7.18 -11.31
C THR A 373 7.70 -5.70 -11.41
N ASP A 374 7.26 -5.24 -12.57
CA ASP A 374 6.58 -3.93 -12.66
C ASP A 374 5.20 -4.06 -11.99
N LEU A 375 5.09 -3.60 -10.75
CA LEU A 375 3.84 -3.66 -9.98
C LEU A 375 2.69 -2.88 -10.63
N ASP A 376 2.99 -1.95 -11.53
CA ASP A 376 2.00 -1.09 -12.18
C ASP A 376 1.51 -1.72 -13.48
N ASN A 377 2.41 -2.28 -14.29
CA ASN A 377 2.06 -2.76 -15.63
C ASN A 377 2.13 -4.28 -15.79
N CYS A 378 3.02 -4.98 -15.07
CA CYS A 378 3.21 -6.43 -15.29
C CYS A 378 2.08 -7.27 -14.71
N TRP A 379 1.22 -6.76 -13.83
CA TRP A 379 0.18 -7.59 -13.21
C TRP A 379 -1.17 -7.51 -13.91
N SER A 380 -1.32 -6.79 -15.01
CA SER A 380 -2.54 -6.86 -15.82
C SER A 380 -2.59 -8.17 -16.62
N PRO A 381 -3.73 -8.89 -16.66
CA PRO A 381 -5.00 -8.61 -15.98
C PRO A 381 -5.12 -9.22 -14.58
N LEU A 382 -4.09 -9.88 -14.05
CA LEU A 382 -4.02 -10.57 -12.76
C LEU A 382 -3.87 -9.65 -11.52
N SER A 383 -4.49 -8.48 -11.51
CA SER A 383 -4.33 -7.52 -10.41
C SER A 383 -4.89 -8.04 -9.07
N GLY A 384 -5.88 -8.93 -9.09
CA GLY A 384 -6.39 -9.59 -7.88
C GLY A 384 -5.36 -10.55 -7.28
N ALA A 385 -4.63 -11.28 -8.12
CA ALA A 385 -3.54 -12.14 -7.68
C ALA A 385 -2.40 -11.33 -7.02
N LEU A 386 -2.08 -10.15 -7.57
CA LEU A 386 -1.13 -9.21 -6.94
C LEU A 386 -1.62 -8.78 -5.55
N ILE A 387 -2.88 -8.37 -5.43
CA ILE A 387 -3.49 -7.97 -4.15
C ILE A 387 -3.35 -9.10 -3.12
N TRP A 388 -3.51 -10.35 -3.53
CA TRP A 388 -3.36 -11.50 -2.63
C TRP A 388 -1.92 -11.68 -2.15
N CYS A 389 -0.94 -11.69 -3.06
CA CYS A 389 0.48 -11.76 -2.70
C CYS A 389 0.85 -10.66 -1.69
N LEU A 390 0.43 -9.42 -1.96
CA LEU A 390 0.70 -8.28 -1.09
C LEU A 390 -0.02 -8.38 0.25
N SER A 391 -1.27 -8.86 0.28
CA SER A 391 -2.05 -9.06 1.50
C SER A 391 -1.44 -10.13 2.41
N ILE A 392 -0.97 -11.24 1.82
CA ILE A 392 -0.26 -12.30 2.56
C ILE A 392 1.03 -11.76 3.13
N GLY A 393 1.83 -11.06 2.33
CA GLY A 393 3.04 -10.38 2.81
C GLY A 393 2.74 -9.42 3.96
N ALA A 394 1.74 -8.55 3.81
CA ALA A 394 1.33 -7.58 4.83
C ALA A 394 0.87 -8.24 6.15
N ARG A 395 0.15 -9.36 6.05
CA ARG A 395 -0.35 -10.14 7.19
C ARG A 395 0.75 -10.88 7.93
N ARG A 396 1.66 -11.50 7.18
CA ARG A 396 2.65 -12.45 7.70
C ARG A 396 3.97 -11.79 8.08
N SER A 397 4.24 -10.59 7.59
CA SER A 397 5.44 -9.83 7.97
C SER A 397 5.40 -9.44 9.46
N PHE A 398 6.54 -9.59 10.12
CA PHE A 398 6.76 -9.01 11.45
C PHE A 398 6.68 -7.48 11.39
N PRO A 399 6.30 -6.80 12.49
CA PRO A 399 6.34 -5.34 12.56
C PRO A 399 7.71 -4.79 12.15
N GLY A 400 7.73 -3.89 11.17
CA GLY A 400 8.97 -3.33 10.65
C GLY A 400 8.90 -2.90 9.18
N PRO A 401 10.04 -2.46 8.62
CA PRO A 401 10.23 -2.02 7.24
C PRO A 401 9.47 -2.82 6.17
N VAL A 402 9.64 -4.15 6.18
CA VAL A 402 9.06 -5.05 5.18
C VAL A 402 7.54 -5.04 5.24
N ARG A 403 6.96 -5.08 6.45
CA ARG A 403 5.51 -4.97 6.64
C ARG A 403 4.99 -3.63 6.13
N LYS A 404 5.64 -2.51 6.48
CA LYS A 404 5.25 -1.17 6.02
C LYS A 404 5.21 -1.11 4.50
N TRP A 405 6.21 -1.68 3.85
CA TRP A 405 6.27 -1.79 2.39
C TRP A 405 5.06 -2.56 1.85
N PHE A 406 4.79 -3.78 2.32
CA PHE A 406 3.64 -4.57 1.85
C PHE A 406 2.30 -3.86 2.07
N VAL A 407 2.09 -3.25 3.24
CA VAL A 407 0.86 -2.51 3.56
C VAL A 407 0.69 -1.30 2.63
N MET A 408 1.77 -0.58 2.35
CA MET A 408 1.74 0.55 1.42
C MET A 408 1.43 0.07 -0.01
N GLN A 409 2.06 -1.02 -0.47
CA GLN A 409 1.81 -1.57 -1.81
C GLN A 409 0.37 -2.04 -1.99
N VAL A 410 -0.16 -2.82 -1.03
CA VAL A 410 -1.53 -3.33 -1.13
C VAL A 410 -2.54 -2.18 -1.10
N ALA A 411 -2.31 -1.16 -0.28
CA ALA A 411 -3.13 0.05 -0.26
C ALA A 411 -3.10 0.78 -1.60
N ARG A 412 -1.91 0.99 -2.16
CA ARG A 412 -1.71 1.69 -3.42
C ARG A 412 -2.44 0.99 -4.57
N VAL A 413 -2.21 -0.31 -4.75
CA VAL A 413 -2.81 -1.12 -5.82
C VAL A 413 -4.32 -1.21 -5.62
N SER A 414 -4.78 -1.54 -4.40
CA SER A 414 -6.21 -1.72 -4.13
C SER A 414 -7.00 -0.41 -4.28
N CYS A 415 -6.51 0.70 -3.74
CA CYS A 415 -7.19 1.99 -3.86
C CYS A 415 -7.24 2.47 -5.30
N ALA A 416 -6.17 2.30 -6.09
CA ALA A 416 -6.15 2.69 -7.50
C ALA A 416 -7.20 1.92 -8.30
N ILE A 417 -7.29 0.60 -8.14
CA ILE A 417 -8.25 -0.23 -8.88
C ILE A 417 -9.68 -0.03 -8.38
N ALA A 418 -9.86 0.22 -7.07
CA ALA A 418 -11.16 0.47 -6.47
C ALA A 418 -11.83 1.76 -6.98
N MET A 419 -11.10 2.65 -7.67
CA MET A 419 -11.71 3.79 -8.36
C MET A 419 -12.68 3.36 -9.46
N ASN A 420 -12.38 2.23 -10.14
CA ASN A 420 -13.21 1.69 -11.21
C ASN A 420 -14.06 0.50 -10.76
N ARG A 421 -13.53 -0.32 -9.83
CA ARG A 421 -14.12 -1.61 -9.46
C ARG A 421 -14.13 -1.82 -7.94
N PRO A 422 -14.78 -0.93 -7.17
CA PRO A 422 -14.72 -0.97 -5.71
C PRO A 422 -15.21 -2.30 -5.15
N ASP A 423 -16.32 -2.82 -5.65
CA ASP A 423 -16.91 -4.08 -5.17
C ASP A 423 -16.02 -5.29 -5.44
N ALA A 424 -15.35 -5.32 -6.60
CA ALA A 424 -14.45 -6.42 -6.98
C ALA A 424 -13.20 -6.44 -6.07
N VAL A 425 -12.61 -5.26 -5.82
CA VAL A 425 -11.45 -5.11 -4.92
C VAL A 425 -11.82 -5.48 -3.49
N VAL A 426 -12.93 -4.96 -2.97
CA VAL A 426 -13.41 -5.26 -1.61
C VAL A 426 -13.71 -6.75 -1.46
N ARG A 427 -14.34 -7.37 -2.46
CA ARG A 427 -14.56 -8.83 -2.49
C ARG A 427 -13.24 -9.58 -2.46
N CYS A 428 -12.28 -9.21 -3.31
CA CYS A 428 -10.95 -9.79 -3.39
C CYS A 428 -10.21 -9.75 -2.04
N LEU A 429 -10.16 -8.58 -1.40
CA LEU A 429 -9.57 -8.40 -0.07
C LEU A 429 -10.29 -9.23 1.00
N ARG A 430 -11.63 -9.33 0.93
CA ARG A 430 -12.41 -10.11 1.90
C ARG A 430 -12.14 -11.61 1.78
N VAL A 431 -11.97 -12.13 0.57
CA VAL A 431 -11.63 -13.55 0.34
C VAL A 431 -10.24 -13.88 0.88
N VAL A 432 -9.21 -13.12 0.49
CA VAL A 432 -7.84 -13.38 0.99
C VAL A 432 -7.76 -13.24 2.51
N ARG A 433 -8.45 -12.24 3.09
CA ARG A 433 -8.56 -12.10 4.55
C ARG A 433 -9.14 -13.35 5.21
N ARG A 434 -10.25 -13.88 4.70
CA ARG A 434 -10.88 -15.09 5.26
C ARG A 434 -9.96 -16.32 5.14
N GLY A 435 -9.22 -16.46 4.05
CA GLY A 435 -8.21 -17.50 3.92
C GLY A 435 -7.11 -17.37 4.97
N LEU A 436 -6.61 -16.15 5.19
CA LEU A 436 -5.62 -15.86 6.23
C LEU A 436 -6.14 -16.15 7.65
N GLU A 437 -7.39 -15.76 7.96
CA GLU A 437 -8.05 -16.06 9.24
C GLU A 437 -8.21 -17.57 9.45
N GLY A 438 -8.61 -18.29 8.39
CA GLY A 438 -8.71 -19.75 8.43
C GLY A 438 -7.37 -20.45 8.65
N ALA A 439 -6.34 -19.94 8.00
CA ALA A 439 -4.97 -20.40 8.19
C ALA A 439 -4.48 -20.19 9.64
N ASP A 440 -4.84 -19.06 10.26
CA ASP A 440 -4.50 -18.76 11.66
C ASP A 440 -5.27 -19.63 12.66
N PHE A 441 -6.52 -19.97 12.34
CA PHE A 441 -7.37 -20.82 13.18
C PHE A 441 -6.80 -22.24 13.27
N CYS A 442 -6.36 -22.81 12.15
CA CYS A 442 -5.79 -24.16 12.12
C CYS A 442 -4.55 -24.28 13.03
N ARG A 443 -3.68 -23.25 13.07
CA ARG A 443 -2.49 -23.19 13.95
C ARG A 443 -2.79 -23.33 15.44
N ARG A 444 -3.80 -22.62 15.96
CA ARG A 444 -4.02 -22.55 17.42
C ARG A 444 -4.37 -23.91 18.03
N ARG A 445 -4.94 -24.83 17.23
CA ARG A 445 -5.35 -26.15 17.69
C ARG A 445 -4.21 -27.17 17.70
N ASP A 446 -3.32 -27.13 16.70
CA ASP A 446 -2.16 -28.03 16.66
C ASP A 446 -1.33 -27.87 17.95
N LEU A 447 -1.11 -26.61 18.38
CA LEU A 447 -0.45 -26.28 19.64
C LEU A 447 -1.15 -26.86 20.88
N LEU A 448 -2.48 -26.82 20.92
CA LEU A 448 -3.26 -27.37 22.04
C LEU A 448 -3.26 -28.89 22.03
N SER A 449 -3.23 -29.53 20.86
CA SER A 449 -3.19 -30.99 20.73
C SER A 449 -1.84 -31.58 21.11
N THR A 450 -0.73 -30.85 20.92
CA THR A 450 0.61 -31.28 21.34
C THR A 450 0.88 -31.16 22.84
N GLN A 451 0.00 -30.47 23.58
CA GLN A 451 0.13 -30.29 25.04
C GLN A 451 -0.67 -31.32 25.86
N GLN A 452 -1.47 -32.16 25.20
CA GLN A 452 -2.19 -33.29 25.80
C GLN A 452 -1.44 -34.60 25.54
#